data_AF-A0A968D3U3-F1
#
_entry.id   AF-A0A968D3U3-F1
#
_cell.length_a   1.000
_cell.length_b   1.000
_cell.length_c   1.000
_cell.angle_alpha   90.00
_cell.angle_beta   90.00
_cell.angle_gamma   90.00
#
_symmetry.space_group_name_H-M   'P 1'
#
loop_
_entity.id
_entity.type
_entity.pdbx_description
1 polymer ?
#
loop_
_entity_poly.entity_id
_entity_poly.type
_entity_poly.pdbx_seq_one_letter_code
_entity_poly.pdbx_strand_id
1 'polypeptide(L)'
;IQSQIGLAVEEEFPGDLIPLPNGYQSRARNIDNSRLKLRHLHLFHFDPYSVAFRYIARGDEPDYHVALYYLRNGWIEIEEMERLLAELLPRFSMETIQQDPAEFRRKYKGLLQMWKSVQPGA
;
A
#
# COMPACT_ATOMS: atom_id res chain seq x y z
N ILE A 1 23.55 -1.77 -18.05
CA ILE A 1 22.90 -3.11 -17.98
C ILE A 1 21.41 -2.90 -18.21
N GLN A 2 21.06 -2.46 -19.41
CA GLN A 2 19.68 -2.26 -19.84
C GLN A 2 19.45 -3.22 -21.02
N SER A 3 18.27 -3.85 -21.09
CA SER A 3 17.69 -4.56 -22.25
C SER A 3 17.92 -6.06 -22.51
N GLN A 4 18.53 -6.87 -21.63
CA GLN A 4 18.76 -8.29 -21.98
C GLN A 4 17.54 -9.24 -21.90
N ILE A 5 16.38 -8.81 -21.39
CA ILE A 5 15.22 -9.71 -21.16
C ILE A 5 13.97 -9.28 -21.95
N GLY A 6 14.04 -8.21 -22.76
CA GLY A 6 12.86 -7.71 -23.49
C GLY A 6 11.71 -7.21 -22.60
N LEU A 7 11.97 -6.99 -21.31
CA LEU A 7 11.03 -6.45 -20.35
C LEU A 7 11.30 -4.95 -20.19
N ALA A 8 10.24 -4.14 -20.30
CA ALA A 8 10.28 -2.77 -19.82
C ALA A 8 10.51 -2.82 -18.30
N VAL A 9 11.57 -2.16 -17.83
CA VAL A 9 11.86 -2.01 -16.41
C VAL A 9 11.53 -0.57 -16.05
N GLU A 10 10.53 -0.41 -15.19
CA GLU A 10 10.20 0.88 -14.58
C GLU A 10 10.62 0.80 -13.11
N GLU A 11 11.41 1.78 -12.67
CA GLU A 11 11.79 1.91 -11.27
C GLU A 11 10.74 2.76 -10.56
N GLU A 12 9.91 2.10 -9.75
CA GLU A 12 8.99 2.77 -8.83
C GLU A 12 9.28 2.33 -7.40
N PHE A 13 9.43 3.29 -6.49
CA PHE A 13 9.55 2.98 -5.07
C PHE A 13 8.42 3.68 -4.28
N PRO A 14 7.65 2.95 -3.43
CA PRO A 14 6.60 3.57 -2.63
C PRO A 14 7.08 4.73 -1.76
N GLY A 15 8.35 4.70 -1.35
CA GLY A 15 9.01 5.78 -0.58
C GLY A 15 9.17 7.10 -1.33
N ASP A 16 9.14 7.08 -2.67
CA ASP A 16 9.17 8.30 -3.51
C ASP A 16 7.85 9.07 -3.42
N LEU A 17 6.81 8.39 -2.95
CA LEU A 17 5.49 8.94 -2.83
C LEU A 17 5.16 9.15 -1.35
N ILE A 18 5.05 8.10 -0.53
CA ILE A 18 4.73 8.26 0.89
C ILE A 18 5.99 8.12 1.75
N PRO A 19 6.08 8.77 2.93
CA PRO A 19 7.04 8.32 3.94
C PRO A 19 6.75 6.87 4.29
N LEU A 20 7.81 6.07 4.40
CA LEU A 20 7.66 4.66 4.75
C LEU A 20 7.51 4.49 6.27
N PRO A 21 6.54 3.67 6.73
CA PRO A 21 6.36 3.36 8.14
C PRO A 21 7.52 2.51 8.65
N ASN A 22 7.91 2.71 9.91
CA ASN A 22 8.94 1.88 10.54
C ASN A 22 8.62 0.38 10.39
N GLY A 23 9.65 -0.42 10.08
CA GLY A 23 9.53 -1.87 9.89
C GLY A 23 8.98 -2.31 8.53
N TYR A 24 8.85 -1.42 7.54
CA TYR A 24 8.36 -1.81 6.20
C TYR A 24 9.19 -2.93 5.56
N GLN A 25 10.50 -2.97 5.83
CA GLN A 25 11.41 -3.97 5.28
C GLN A 25 11.07 -5.40 5.73
N SER A 26 10.51 -5.56 6.93
CA SER A 26 10.17 -6.88 7.49
C SER A 26 8.76 -7.35 7.15
N ARG A 27 7.92 -6.49 6.55
CA ARG A 27 6.52 -6.79 6.22
C ARG A 27 6.30 -7.25 4.78
N ALA A 28 7.38 -7.47 4.01
CA ALA A 28 7.28 -8.06 2.69
C ALA A 28 6.65 -9.46 2.77
N ARG A 29 5.70 -9.74 1.88
CA ARG A 29 4.99 -11.03 1.84
C ARG A 29 5.49 -11.83 0.66
N ASN A 30 5.87 -13.09 0.87
CA ASN A 30 6.13 -13.99 -0.24
C ASN A 30 4.82 -14.28 -0.99
N ILE A 31 4.85 -14.19 -2.32
CA ILE A 31 3.72 -14.53 -3.17
C ILE A 31 3.98 -15.90 -3.76
N ASP A 32 3.04 -16.81 -3.52
CA ASP A 32 3.04 -18.11 -4.17
C ASP A 32 2.89 -17.92 -5.69
N ASN A 33 4.00 -18.15 -6.39
CA ASN A 33 4.08 -18.09 -7.85
C ASN A 33 4.18 -19.49 -8.47
N SER A 34 3.87 -20.55 -7.71
CA SER A 34 3.91 -21.94 -8.17
C SER A 34 3.08 -22.17 -9.44
N ARG A 35 1.95 -21.46 -9.58
CA ARG A 35 1.08 -21.49 -10.77
C ARG A 35 1.72 -20.89 -12.02
N LEU A 36 2.69 -20.00 -11.87
CA LEU A 36 3.39 -19.33 -12.98
C LEU A 36 4.56 -20.15 -13.53
N LYS A 37 4.87 -21.31 -12.92
CA LYS A 37 5.99 -22.20 -13.31
C LYS A 37 7.36 -21.50 -13.33
N LEU A 38 7.54 -20.41 -12.58
CA LEU A 38 8.77 -19.65 -12.49
C LEU A 38 9.69 -20.25 -11.41
N ARG A 39 10.43 -21.31 -11.75
CA ARG A 39 11.23 -22.10 -10.78
C ARG A 39 12.43 -21.38 -10.17
N HIS A 40 12.88 -20.30 -10.79
CA HIS A 40 14.09 -19.56 -10.39
C HIS A 40 13.80 -18.11 -9.98
N LEU A 41 12.52 -17.74 -9.85
CA LEU A 41 12.11 -16.40 -9.46
C LEU A 41 11.36 -16.47 -8.13
N HIS A 42 11.79 -15.68 -7.15
CA HIS A 42 11.01 -15.44 -5.94
C HIS A 42 10.23 -14.14 -6.10
N LEU A 43 8.92 -14.21 -5.95
CA LEU A 43 8.06 -13.03 -5.98
C LEU A 43 7.69 -12.62 -4.56
N PHE A 44 7.87 -11.34 -4.25
CA PHE A 44 7.45 -10.77 -2.99
C PHE A 44 6.58 -9.55 -3.25
N HIS A 45 5.53 -9.43 -2.45
CA HIS A 45 4.76 -8.21 -2.35
C HIS A 45 5.41 -7.33 -1.29
N PHE A 46 5.75 -6.10 -1.67
CA PHE A 46 6.30 -5.11 -0.75
C PHE A 46 5.29 -4.76 0.37
N ASP A 47 5.76 -4.24 1.51
CA ASP A 47 4.95 -3.88 2.68
C ASP A 47 3.50 -3.47 2.35
N PRO A 48 2.49 -4.32 2.63
CA PRO A 48 1.10 -4.06 2.27
C PRO A 48 0.56 -2.75 2.83
N TYR A 49 1.03 -2.31 4.00
CA TYR A 49 0.62 -1.04 4.60
C TYR A 49 1.12 0.15 3.78
N SER A 50 2.42 0.15 3.43
CA SER A 50 3.01 1.17 2.56
C SER A 50 2.28 1.22 1.20
N VAL A 51 2.03 0.07 0.60
CA VAL A 51 1.31 0.01 -0.69
C VAL A 51 -0.11 0.55 -0.56
N ALA A 52 -0.85 0.16 0.50
CA ALA A 52 -2.19 0.68 0.76
C ALA A 52 -2.21 2.20 0.94
N PHE A 53 -1.28 2.76 1.72
CA PHE A 53 -1.19 4.20 1.92
C PHE A 53 -0.88 4.96 0.62
N ARG A 54 -0.02 4.42 -0.26
CA ARG A 54 0.21 5.00 -1.60
C ARG A 54 -1.08 5.07 -2.41
N TYR A 55 -1.87 4.00 -2.41
CA TYR A 55 -3.15 3.96 -3.13
C TYR A 55 -4.17 4.92 -2.54
N ILE A 56 -4.30 4.96 -1.22
CA ILE A 56 -5.18 5.92 -0.53
C ILE A 56 -4.76 7.35 -0.81
N ALA A 57 -3.46 7.63 -0.89
CA ALA A 57 -2.94 8.95 -1.23
C ALA A 57 -3.40 9.40 -2.62
N ARG A 58 -3.36 8.53 -3.63
CA ARG A 58 -3.89 8.80 -4.97
C ARG A 58 -5.41 9.04 -4.92
N GLY A 59 -6.15 8.09 -4.36
CA GLY A 59 -7.54 8.27 -3.97
C GLY A 59 -8.59 8.08 -5.07
N ASP A 60 -8.24 7.42 -6.18
CA ASP A 60 -9.23 7.00 -7.19
C ASP A 60 -10.01 5.76 -6.70
N GLU A 61 -11.19 5.50 -7.27
CA GLU A 61 -12.03 4.34 -6.88
C GLU A 61 -11.28 2.98 -6.97
N PRO A 62 -10.52 2.67 -8.05
CA PRO A 62 -9.73 1.45 -8.12
C PRO A 62 -8.69 1.33 -7.00
N ASP A 63 -8.11 2.45 -6.56
CA ASP A 63 -7.09 2.47 -5.52
C ASP A 63 -7.68 2.04 -4.16
N TYR A 64 -8.91 2.48 -3.85
CA TYR A 64 -9.62 2.02 -2.65
C TYR A 64 -9.94 0.53 -2.69
N HIS A 65 -10.27 -0.02 -3.86
CA HIS A 65 -10.52 -1.47 -3.99
C HIS A 65 -9.29 -2.32 -3.64
N VAL A 66 -8.07 -1.84 -3.93
CA VAL A 66 -6.84 -2.53 -3.53
C VAL A 66 -6.70 -2.56 -2.00
N ALA A 67 -6.85 -1.42 -1.34
CA ALA A 67 -6.77 -1.35 0.13
C ALA A 67 -7.87 -2.19 0.80
N LEU A 68 -9.10 -2.16 0.29
CA LEU A 68 -10.21 -3.00 0.75
C LEU A 68 -9.92 -4.49 0.55
N TYR A 69 -9.29 -4.86 -0.57
CA TYR A 69 -8.90 -6.24 -0.81
C TYR A 69 -7.87 -6.72 0.23
N TYR A 70 -6.87 -5.89 0.57
CA TYR A 70 -5.92 -6.25 1.63
C TYR A 70 -6.59 -6.42 2.99
N LEU A 71 -7.53 -5.55 3.35
CA LEU A 71 -8.32 -5.68 4.59
C LEU A 71 -9.11 -6.99 4.62
N ARG A 72 -9.83 -7.31 3.53
CA ARG A 72 -10.62 -8.56 3.42
C ARG A 72 -9.78 -9.82 3.56
N ASN A 73 -8.53 -9.79 3.09
CA ASN A 73 -7.63 -10.94 3.15
C ASN A 73 -6.75 -10.97 4.40
N GLY A 74 -6.91 -10.02 5.33
CA GLY A 74 -6.07 -9.92 6.53
C GLY A 74 -4.59 -9.62 6.21
N TRP A 75 -4.32 -8.93 5.10
CA TRP A 75 -2.96 -8.49 4.75
C TRP A 75 -2.58 -7.21 5.48
N ILE A 76 -3.59 -6.41 5.82
CA ILE A 76 -3.51 -5.23 6.67
C ILE A 76 -4.69 -5.25 7.65
N GLU A 77 -4.52 -4.59 8.79
CA GLU A 77 -5.52 -4.46 9.85
C GLU A 77 -5.76 -2.97 10.15
N ILE A 78 -6.99 -2.58 10.47
CA ILE A 78 -7.35 -1.17 10.67
C ILE A 78 -6.57 -0.56 11.84
N GLU A 79 -6.45 -1.31 12.93
CA GLU A 79 -5.76 -0.87 14.15
C GLU A 79 -4.28 -0.57 13.87
N GLU A 80 -3.62 -1.45 13.11
CA GLU A 80 -2.23 -1.24 12.72
C GLU A 80 -2.08 -0.13 11.68
N MET A 81 -3.03 0.00 10.74
CA MET A 81 -3.07 1.15 9.83
C MET A 81 -3.17 2.47 10.60
N GLU A 82 -4.02 2.56 11.62
CA GLU A 82 -4.15 3.76 12.45
C GLU A 82 -2.86 4.07 13.22
N ARG A 83 -2.24 3.05 13.81
CA ARG A 83 -0.96 3.18 14.52
C ARG A 83 0.14 3.70 13.60
N LEU A 84 0.30 3.09 12.42
CA LEU A 84 1.29 3.49 11.44
C LEU A 84 0.99 4.89 10.89
N LEU A 85 -0.28 5.21 10.64
CA LEU A 85 -0.66 6.52 10.13
C LEU A 85 -0.36 7.63 11.14
N ALA A 86 -0.55 7.39 12.43
CA ALA A 86 -0.19 8.35 13.48
C ALA A 86 1.32 8.66 13.51
N GLU A 87 2.17 7.66 13.21
CA GLU A 87 3.62 7.83 13.04
C GLU A 87 3.97 8.58 11.75
N LEU A 88 3.22 8.30 10.67
CA LEU A 88 3.52 8.79 9.33
C LEU A 88 3.11 10.25 9.12
N LEU A 89 1.93 10.67 9.58
CA LEU A 89 1.38 11.99 9.27
C LEU A 89 2.28 13.18 9.66
N PRO A 90 3.03 13.18 10.77
CA PRO A 90 3.99 14.25 11.06
C PRO A 90 5.12 14.36 10.03
N ARG A 91 5.39 13.28 9.30
CA ARG A 91 6.44 13.18 8.27
C ARG A 91 5.92 13.49 6.87
N PHE A 92 4.61 13.67 6.70
CA PHE A 92 4.03 14.17 5.47
C PHE A 92 4.45 15.63 5.33
N SER A 93 5.58 15.82 4.67
CA SER A 93 6.18 17.12 4.37
C SER A 93 6.22 17.32 2.86
N MET A 94 6.61 18.51 2.41
CA MET A 94 6.72 18.86 0.98
C MET A 94 7.65 17.92 0.17
N GLU A 95 8.45 17.07 0.83
CA GLU A 95 9.43 16.17 0.22
C GLU A 95 8.88 14.76 -0.13
N THR A 96 7.69 14.37 0.34
CA THR A 96 7.10 13.03 0.08
C THR A 96 5.58 13.16 -0.12
N ILE A 97 5.13 13.05 -1.38
CA ILE A 97 3.80 13.42 -1.91
C ILE A 97 3.43 14.84 -1.48
N GLN A 98 3.15 15.71 -2.44
CA GLN A 98 2.58 17.04 -2.18
C GLN A 98 1.11 16.95 -1.69
N GLN A 99 0.83 16.17 -0.65
CA GLN A 99 -0.49 16.09 -0.03
C GLN A 99 -0.44 16.71 1.36
N ASP A 100 -1.41 17.59 1.56
CA ASP A 100 -1.81 18.03 2.88
C ASP A 100 -2.18 16.81 3.75
N PRO A 101 -1.59 16.64 4.95
CA PRO A 101 -1.99 15.61 5.91
C PRO A 101 -3.51 15.55 6.15
N ALA A 102 -4.21 16.70 6.09
CA ALA A 102 -5.65 16.75 6.22
C ALA A 102 -6.38 16.14 5.01
N GLU A 103 -5.86 16.29 3.79
CA GLU A 103 -6.37 15.60 2.61
C GLU A 103 -6.21 14.09 2.76
N PHE A 104 -5.03 13.62 3.14
CA PHE A 104 -4.81 12.19 3.35
C PHE A 104 -5.78 11.62 4.39
N ARG A 105 -5.98 12.32 5.52
CA ARG A 105 -6.97 11.92 6.54
C ARG A 105 -8.39 11.83 5.98
N ARG A 106 -8.79 12.73 5.08
CA ARG A 106 -10.10 12.66 4.41
C ARG A 106 -10.22 11.42 3.53
N LYS A 107 -9.20 11.12 2.72
CA LYS A 107 -9.15 9.90 1.88
C LYS A 107 -9.19 8.63 2.73
N TYR A 108 -8.40 8.58 3.80
CA TYR A 108 -8.42 7.46 4.76
C TYR A 108 -9.80 7.27 5.41
N LYS A 109 -10.47 8.35 5.81
CA LYS A 109 -11.85 8.27 6.32
C LYS A 109 -12.82 7.70 5.29
N GLY A 110 -12.66 8.03 4.02
CA GLY A 110 -13.42 7.44 2.91
C GLY A 110 -13.25 5.92 2.84
N LEU A 111 -12.01 5.42 2.92
CA LEU A 111 -11.73 3.98 3.00
C LEU A 111 -12.45 3.33 4.19
N LEU A 112 -12.39 3.94 5.38
CA LEU A 112 -13.05 3.39 6.58
C LEU A 112 -14.57 3.31 6.42
N GLN A 113 -15.19 4.30 5.75
CA GLN A 113 -16.63 4.27 5.47
C GLN A 113 -16.99 3.14 4.50
N MET A 114 -16.21 2.98 3.42
CA MET A 114 -16.40 1.87 2.49
C MET A 114 -16.21 0.53 3.19
N TRP A 115 -15.17 0.38 4.02
CA TRP A 115 -14.91 -0.85 4.75
C TRP A 115 -16.08 -1.25 5.66
N LYS A 116 -16.64 -0.30 6.41
CA LYS A 116 -17.83 -0.52 7.24
C LYS A 116 -19.03 -0.99 6.42
N SER A 117 -19.28 -0.37 5.26
CA SER A 117 -20.42 -0.74 4.39
C SER A 117 -20.33 -2.15 3.79
N VAL A 118 -19.14 -2.74 3.72
CA VAL A 118 -18.93 -4.09 3.16
C VAL A 118 -18.71 -5.16 4.21
N GLN A 119 -18.73 -4.81 5.50
CA GLN A 119 -18.70 -5.79 6.58
C GLN A 119 -20.09 -6.42 6.77
N PRO A 120 -20.19 -7.74 6.95
CA PRO A 120 -21.47 -8.37 7.25
C PRO A 120 -22.02 -7.85 8.58
N GLY A 121 -23.17 -7.17 8.56
CA GLY A 121 -23.89 -6.72 9.75
C GLY A 121 -23.83 -5.21 10.07
N ALA A 122 -23.38 -4.36 9.14
CA ALA A 122 -23.56 -2.91 9.20
C ALA A 122 -24.94 -2.45 8.71
#